data_AF-A0A0U3BBY4-F1
#
_entry.id   AF-A0A0U3BBY4-F1
#
_cell.length_a   1.000
_cell.length_b   1.000
_cell.length_c   1.000
_cell.angle_alpha   90.00
_cell.angle_beta   90.00
_cell.angle_gamma   90.00
#
_symmetry.space_group_name_H-M   'P 1'
#
loop_
_entity.id
_entity.type
_entity.pdbx_description
1 polymer ?
#
loop_
_entity_poly.entity_id
_entity_poly.type
_entity_poly.pdbx_seq_one_letter_code
_entity_poly.pdbx_strand_id
1 'polypeptide(L)'
;MIKVVAVHRCQGAMVLVSVVMLLMLVLMVTLYTGRVKTLQHKTLLNEQNYALSFAAAEAGLMKALGRLSEDSAWDGSQIDTILPENSSYAVTGIRQQVARQSTTVTVVDLQSVGTSADGLATTTIRESALLYSVLANPPDAPLIVAGGMAVGGNFEVTANPNGGGTGVPLSIWTDQSVDMNNGSGTTCGLQEFNDGNCSTSPYSEKGIKNLDIVDDDPGFPDDLMEYLFNVPEAEWPQLRAEADQTLADCSALNAASFGLIWVDGDCTLNAGSVVGSTPAPVIVIVTDGDINMNGGVELFGILFSFRKPGVVSDFEIDMAGGARVNGTVASNHPIGHANGTYNAVYDADVLESIKQHDAFRRVGRIPGSWRDF
;
A
#
# COMPACT_ATOMS: atom_id res chain seq x y z
N MET A 1 -39.27 -14.81 -111.11
CA MET A 1 -38.50 -15.47 -110.03
C MET A 1 -37.70 -14.39 -109.29
N ILE A 2 -37.87 -14.32 -107.97
CA ILE A 2 -36.98 -13.70 -106.97
C ILE A 2 -36.96 -12.15 -106.92
N LYS A 3 -37.80 -11.60 -106.03
CA LYS A 3 -37.59 -10.31 -105.34
C LYS A 3 -36.32 -10.43 -104.48
N VAL A 4 -35.31 -9.58 -104.71
CA VAL A 4 -34.26 -9.32 -103.73
C VAL A 4 -34.71 -8.13 -102.89
N VAL A 5 -35.28 -8.42 -101.72
CA VAL A 5 -35.57 -7.43 -100.69
C VAL A 5 -34.23 -7.04 -100.05
N ALA A 6 -33.83 -5.79 -100.22
CA ALA A 6 -32.71 -5.22 -99.48
C ALA A 6 -33.09 -5.11 -97.99
N VAL A 7 -32.53 -6.01 -97.17
CA VAL A 7 -32.61 -5.92 -95.72
C VAL A 7 -31.69 -4.80 -95.26
N HIS A 8 -32.24 -3.61 -94.98
CA HIS A 8 -31.54 -2.62 -94.19
C HIS A 8 -31.43 -3.12 -92.74
N ARG A 9 -30.24 -3.67 -92.46
CA ARG A 9 -29.79 -4.20 -91.16
C ARG A 9 -30.02 -3.20 -90.03
N CYS A 10 -30.64 -3.69 -88.96
CA CYS A 10 -30.78 -3.07 -87.64
C CYS A 10 -29.44 -2.84 -86.91
N GLN A 11 -28.46 -2.16 -87.52
CA GLN A 11 -27.15 -1.89 -86.89
C GLN A 11 -27.24 -0.88 -85.73
N GLY A 12 -28.08 0.15 -85.84
CA GLY A 12 -28.27 1.14 -84.77
C GLY A 12 -28.93 0.57 -83.51
N ALA A 13 -29.88 -0.36 -83.66
CA ALA A 13 -30.56 -1.00 -82.53
C ALA A 13 -29.63 -1.94 -81.75
N MET A 14 -28.74 -2.70 -82.43
CA MET A 14 -27.75 -3.54 -81.75
C MET A 14 -26.70 -2.74 -80.99
N VAL A 15 -26.24 -1.61 -81.54
CA VAL A 15 -25.29 -0.72 -80.84
C VAL A 15 -25.94 -0.13 -79.58
N LEU A 16 -27.18 0.35 -79.67
CA LEU A 16 -27.90 0.89 -78.52
C LEU A 16 -28.10 -0.17 -77.41
N VAL A 17 -28.52 -1.39 -77.77
CA VAL A 17 -28.69 -2.49 -76.80
C VAL A 17 -27.36 -2.85 -76.15
N SER A 18 -26.27 -2.93 -76.91
CA SER A 18 -24.94 -3.22 -76.35
C SER A 18 -24.44 -2.13 -75.40
N VAL A 19 -24.65 -0.84 -75.73
CA VAL A 19 -24.28 0.30 -74.87
C VAL A 19 -25.13 0.32 -73.60
N VAL A 20 -26.44 0.07 -73.70
CA VAL A 20 -27.34 0.01 -72.53
C VAL A 20 -26.97 -1.16 -71.63
N MET A 21 -26.63 -2.33 -72.19
CA MET A 21 -26.19 -3.48 -71.42
C MET A 21 -24.87 -3.20 -70.69
N LEU A 22 -23.93 -2.52 -71.35
CA LEU A 22 -22.66 -2.07 -70.77
C LEU A 22 -22.88 -1.07 -69.63
N LEU A 23 -23.76 -0.08 -69.83
CA LEU A 23 -24.13 0.88 -68.80
C LEU A 23 -24.79 0.19 -67.60
N MET A 24 -25.70 -0.75 -67.82
CA MET A 24 -26.34 -1.53 -66.75
C MET A 24 -25.31 -2.34 -65.95
N LEU A 25 -24.33 -2.97 -66.62
CA LEU A 25 -23.23 -3.68 -65.98
C LEU A 25 -22.38 -2.75 -65.10
N VAL A 26 -21.97 -1.59 -65.63
CA VAL A 26 -21.20 -0.60 -64.86
C VAL A 26 -21.99 -0.10 -63.65
N LEU A 27 -23.28 0.18 -63.82
CA LEU A 27 -24.16 0.66 -62.75
C LEU A 27 -24.35 -0.42 -61.66
N MET A 28 -24.42 -1.69 -62.05
CA MET A 28 -24.47 -2.81 -61.10
C MET A 28 -23.17 -2.95 -60.29
N VAL A 29 -22.00 -2.82 -60.94
CA VAL A 29 -20.69 -2.87 -60.29
C VAL A 29 -20.49 -1.70 -59.34
N THR A 30 -20.89 -0.49 -59.72
CA THR A 30 -20.77 0.70 -58.84
C THR A 30 -21.70 0.59 -57.64
N LEU A 31 -22.94 0.13 -57.82
CA LEU A 31 -23.87 -0.13 -56.72
C LEU A 31 -23.34 -1.20 -55.75
N TYR A 32 -22.77 -2.28 -56.28
CA TYR A 32 -22.15 -3.33 -55.46
C TYR A 32 -20.95 -2.79 -54.66
N THR A 33 -20.06 -2.04 -55.31
CA THR A 33 -18.90 -1.42 -54.65
C THR A 33 -19.32 -0.44 -53.56
N GLY A 34 -20.35 0.38 -53.83
CA GLY A 34 -20.93 1.29 -52.84
C GLY A 34 -21.46 0.55 -51.60
N ARG A 35 -22.18 -0.56 -51.79
CA ARG A 35 -22.65 -1.40 -50.66
C ARG A 35 -21.51 -1.97 -49.84
N VAL A 36 -20.47 -2.51 -50.49
CA VAL A 36 -19.29 -3.05 -49.80
C VAL A 36 -18.56 -1.96 -49.02
N LYS A 37 -18.37 -0.77 -49.61
CA LYS A 37 -17.71 0.37 -48.94
C LYS A 37 -18.50 0.87 -47.74
N THR A 38 -19.83 0.95 -47.83
CA THR A 38 -20.66 1.33 -46.68
C THR A 38 -20.57 0.31 -45.55
N LEU A 39 -20.53 -0.99 -45.87
CA LEU A 39 -20.33 -2.03 -44.86
C LEU A 39 -18.96 -1.89 -44.19
N GLN A 40 -17.89 -1.74 -44.98
CA GLN A 40 -16.53 -1.52 -44.45
C GLN A 40 -16.46 -0.28 -43.56
N HIS A 41 -17.07 0.82 -43.98
CA HIS A 41 -17.09 2.06 -43.22
C HIS A 41 -17.84 1.91 -41.88
N LYS A 42 -18.98 1.21 -41.87
CA LYS A 42 -19.72 0.91 -40.64
C LYS A 42 -18.93 0.02 -39.68
N THR A 43 -18.25 -1.01 -40.20
CA THR A 43 -17.39 -1.86 -39.37
C THR A 43 -16.25 -1.04 -38.76
N LEU A 44 -15.59 -0.19 -39.54
CA LEU A 44 -14.51 0.67 -39.06
C LEU A 44 -14.98 1.65 -37.99
N LEU A 45 -16.14 2.29 -38.18
CA LEU A 45 -16.71 3.20 -37.17
C LEU A 45 -17.06 2.47 -35.88
N ASN A 46 -17.64 1.27 -35.97
CA ASN A 46 -17.95 0.46 -34.79
C ASN A 46 -16.67 0.07 -34.04
N GLU A 47 -15.61 -0.31 -34.76
CA GLU A 47 -14.30 -0.64 -34.17
C GLU A 47 -13.67 0.57 -33.48
N GLN A 48 -13.71 1.74 -34.12
CA GLN A 48 -13.22 2.98 -33.53
C GLN A 48 -14.03 3.38 -32.28
N ASN A 49 -15.36 3.32 -32.36
CA ASN A 49 -16.24 3.66 -31.23
C ASN A 49 -16.05 2.70 -30.06
N TYR A 50 -15.87 1.40 -30.33
CA TYR A 50 -15.54 0.42 -29.31
C TYR A 50 -14.19 0.72 -28.65
N ALA A 51 -13.15 1.05 -29.44
CA ALA A 51 -11.85 1.42 -28.88
C ALA A 51 -11.93 2.67 -27.99
N LEU A 52 -12.76 3.66 -28.37
CA LEU A 52 -12.99 4.87 -27.58
C LEU A 52 -13.76 4.57 -26.29
N SER A 53 -14.84 3.77 -26.34
CA SER A 53 -15.59 3.39 -25.14
C SER A 53 -14.77 2.50 -24.21
N PHE A 54 -13.91 1.62 -24.72
CA PHE A 54 -12.98 0.82 -23.94
C PHE A 54 -11.95 1.70 -23.21
N ALA A 55 -11.30 2.62 -23.92
CA ALA A 55 -10.33 3.55 -23.31
C ALA A 55 -10.99 4.44 -22.25
N ALA A 56 -12.25 4.87 -22.47
CA ALA A 56 -13.01 5.62 -21.47
C ALA A 56 -13.30 4.78 -20.22
N ALA A 57 -13.67 3.51 -20.39
CA ALA A 57 -13.89 2.58 -19.27
C ALA A 57 -12.59 2.33 -18.48
N GLU A 58 -11.44 2.17 -19.14
CA GLU A 58 -10.15 2.06 -18.47
C GLU A 58 -9.80 3.32 -17.67
N ALA A 59 -10.07 4.50 -18.22
CA ALA A 59 -9.87 5.77 -17.50
C ALA A 59 -10.73 5.84 -16.23
N GLY A 60 -11.98 5.40 -16.29
CA GLY A 60 -12.86 5.33 -15.12
C GLY A 60 -12.37 4.34 -14.07
N LEU A 61 -11.89 3.17 -14.49
CA LEU A 61 -11.30 2.18 -13.59
C LEU A 61 -10.06 2.74 -12.86
N MET A 62 -9.15 3.38 -13.61
CA MET A 62 -7.96 4.02 -13.04
C MET A 62 -8.33 5.18 -12.11
N LYS A 63 -9.39 5.93 -12.41
CA LYS A 63 -9.90 6.99 -11.52
C LYS A 63 -10.38 6.41 -10.19
N ALA A 64 -11.09 5.29 -10.20
CA ALA A 64 -11.56 4.63 -8.98
C ALA A 64 -10.41 4.03 -8.15
N LEU A 65 -9.42 3.40 -8.79
CA LEU A 65 -8.20 2.95 -8.11
C LEU A 65 -7.43 4.10 -7.47
N GLY A 66 -7.27 5.22 -8.19
CA GLY A 66 -6.65 6.43 -7.64
C GLY A 66 -7.45 7.00 -6.47
N ARG A 67 -8.80 6.99 -6.55
CA ARG A 67 -9.66 7.43 -5.45
C ARG A 67 -9.51 6.54 -4.22
N LEU A 68 -9.45 5.22 -4.37
CA LEU A 68 -9.19 4.29 -3.26
C LEU A 68 -7.80 4.51 -2.63
N SER A 69 -6.81 4.93 -3.42
CA SER A 69 -5.46 5.20 -2.94
C SER A 69 -5.38 6.50 -2.14
N GLU A 70 -6.22 7.49 -2.44
CA GLU A 70 -6.30 8.76 -1.71
C GLU A 70 -7.24 8.65 -0.49
N ASP A 71 -8.34 7.90 -0.65
CA ASP A 71 -9.38 7.70 0.35
C ASP A 71 -9.81 6.23 0.35
N SER A 72 -9.17 5.43 1.21
CA SER A 72 -9.49 4.02 1.37
C SER A 72 -10.86 3.76 1.98
N ALA A 73 -11.52 4.78 2.53
CA ALA A 73 -12.88 4.73 3.05
C ALA A 73 -13.95 5.02 2.00
N TRP A 74 -13.57 5.37 0.75
CA TRP A 74 -14.54 5.56 -0.34
C TRP A 74 -15.51 4.37 -0.43
N ASP A 75 -16.80 4.69 -0.38
CA ASP A 75 -17.91 3.75 -0.27
C ASP A 75 -18.27 3.07 -1.60
N GLY A 76 -17.61 3.47 -2.68
CA GLY A 76 -17.92 3.00 -4.03
C GLY A 76 -19.01 3.81 -4.75
N SER A 77 -19.40 4.95 -4.19
CA SER A 77 -20.32 5.93 -4.82
C SER A 77 -19.90 6.27 -6.25
N GLN A 78 -20.89 6.39 -7.14
CA GLN A 78 -20.65 6.55 -8.57
C GLN A 78 -19.86 7.82 -8.89
N ILE A 79 -18.83 7.68 -9.74
CA ILE A 79 -18.05 8.78 -10.29
C ILE A 79 -18.29 8.83 -11.80
N ASP A 80 -18.93 9.90 -12.25
CA ASP A 80 -19.16 10.18 -13.67
C ASP A 80 -18.19 11.25 -14.16
N THR A 81 -17.61 11.08 -15.33
CA THR A 81 -16.73 12.08 -15.92
C THR A 81 -16.82 12.07 -17.44
N ILE A 82 -16.83 13.26 -18.03
CA ILE A 82 -16.69 13.46 -19.47
C ILE A 82 -15.22 13.75 -19.75
N LEU A 83 -14.63 12.94 -20.61
CA LEU A 83 -13.26 13.06 -21.06
C LEU A 83 -13.13 14.08 -22.21
N PRO A 84 -11.91 14.52 -22.53
CA PRO A 84 -11.66 15.22 -23.79
C PRO A 84 -12.23 14.42 -24.97
N GLU A 85 -12.72 15.13 -25.99
CA GLU A 85 -13.42 14.53 -27.14
C GLU A 85 -14.81 13.92 -26.84
N ASN A 86 -15.42 14.27 -25.71
CA ASN A 86 -16.84 14.00 -25.40
C ASN A 86 -17.19 12.53 -25.15
N SER A 87 -16.19 11.64 -25.04
CA SER A 87 -16.37 10.32 -24.44
C SER A 87 -16.60 10.46 -22.93
N SER A 88 -17.21 9.47 -22.29
CA SER A 88 -17.48 9.52 -20.86
C SER A 88 -17.34 8.17 -20.21
N TYR A 89 -17.19 8.17 -18.89
CA TYR A 89 -17.30 6.96 -18.09
C TYR A 89 -18.18 7.18 -16.86
N ALA A 90 -18.75 6.08 -16.38
CA ALA A 90 -19.38 5.94 -15.07
C ALA A 90 -18.68 4.79 -14.34
N VAL A 91 -18.07 5.05 -13.19
CA VAL A 91 -17.41 4.01 -12.38
C VAL A 91 -18.05 3.90 -11.00
N THR A 92 -18.26 2.68 -10.53
CA THR A 92 -18.76 2.36 -9.19
C THR A 92 -17.88 1.31 -8.53
N GLY A 93 -17.95 1.24 -7.20
CA GLY A 93 -17.29 0.21 -6.39
C GLY A 93 -18.28 -0.51 -5.50
N ILE A 94 -18.06 -1.80 -5.26
CA ILE A 94 -18.79 -2.57 -4.25
C ILE A 94 -17.78 -3.15 -3.27
N ARG A 95 -17.85 -2.75 -2.00
CA ARG A 95 -16.99 -3.27 -0.95
C ARG A 95 -17.51 -4.61 -0.43
N GLN A 96 -16.62 -5.56 -0.27
CA GLN A 96 -16.90 -6.88 0.27
C GLN A 96 -15.83 -7.24 1.30
N GLN A 97 -16.25 -7.76 2.44
CA GLN A 97 -15.34 -8.39 3.38
C GLN A 97 -15.19 -9.86 3.02
N VAL A 98 -13.96 -10.28 2.76
CA VAL A 98 -13.62 -11.64 2.38
C VAL A 98 -12.78 -12.25 3.49
N ALA A 99 -13.27 -13.36 4.06
CA ALA A 99 -12.49 -14.13 5.01
C ALA A 99 -11.37 -14.89 4.28
N ARG A 100 -10.12 -14.65 4.68
CA ARG A 100 -8.92 -15.36 4.21
C ARG A 100 -8.22 -16.00 5.39
N GLN A 101 -8.44 -17.31 5.57
CA GLN A 101 -7.92 -18.10 6.69
C GLN A 101 -8.28 -17.47 8.05
N SER A 102 -7.30 -16.93 8.78
CA SER A 102 -7.47 -16.30 10.10
C SER A 102 -7.78 -14.79 10.02
N THR A 103 -7.82 -14.20 8.83
CA THR A 103 -7.97 -12.75 8.64
C THR A 103 -9.18 -12.42 7.78
N THR A 104 -9.66 -11.19 7.89
CA THR A 104 -10.67 -10.64 6.97
C THR A 104 -10.04 -9.51 6.19
N VAL A 105 -10.09 -9.60 4.86
CA VAL A 105 -9.60 -8.54 3.97
C VAL A 105 -10.76 -7.82 3.32
N THR A 106 -10.57 -6.54 2.99
CA THR A 106 -11.58 -5.77 2.25
C THR A 106 -11.23 -5.80 0.78
N VAL A 107 -12.12 -6.35 -0.03
CA VAL A 107 -12.04 -6.32 -1.50
C VAL A 107 -13.05 -5.31 -2.03
N VAL A 108 -12.66 -4.52 -3.02
CA VAL A 108 -13.54 -3.58 -3.71
C VAL A 108 -13.65 -4.01 -5.17
N ASP A 109 -14.82 -4.49 -5.55
CA ASP A 109 -15.14 -4.81 -6.94
C ASP A 109 -15.50 -3.53 -7.67
N LEU A 110 -14.63 -3.10 -8.58
CA LEU A 110 -14.81 -1.92 -9.40
C LEU A 110 -15.48 -2.31 -10.72
N GLN A 111 -16.46 -1.51 -11.14
CA GLN A 111 -17.07 -1.60 -12.46
C GLN A 111 -17.04 -0.23 -13.11
N SER A 112 -16.42 -0.13 -14.28
CA SER A 112 -16.46 1.07 -15.11
C SER A 112 -17.20 0.79 -16.42
N VAL A 113 -18.12 1.69 -16.77
CA VAL A 113 -18.84 1.71 -18.03
C VAL A 113 -18.38 2.93 -18.82
N GLY A 114 -17.64 2.70 -19.90
CA GLY A 114 -17.22 3.74 -20.83
C GLY A 114 -18.19 3.88 -22.00
N THR A 115 -18.39 5.10 -22.47
CA THR A 115 -19.29 5.46 -23.57
C THR A 115 -18.55 6.28 -24.61
N SER A 116 -18.70 5.93 -25.89
CA SER A 116 -18.10 6.65 -27.01
C SER A 116 -18.67 8.07 -27.14
N ALA A 117 -17.94 8.95 -27.83
CA ALA A 117 -18.30 10.36 -27.99
C ALA A 117 -19.69 10.59 -28.64
N ASP A 118 -20.11 9.66 -29.49
CA ASP A 118 -21.41 9.67 -30.15
C ASP A 118 -22.52 8.96 -29.35
N GLY A 119 -22.18 8.36 -28.21
CA GLY A 119 -23.11 7.63 -27.35
C GLY A 119 -23.57 6.28 -27.90
N LEU A 120 -22.99 5.78 -29.00
CA LEU A 120 -23.46 4.57 -29.69
C LEU A 120 -22.75 3.29 -29.24
N ALA A 121 -21.52 3.39 -28.73
CA ALA A 121 -20.79 2.26 -28.17
C ALA A 121 -20.63 2.42 -26.67
N THR A 122 -20.86 1.31 -25.96
CA THR A 122 -20.61 1.19 -24.52
C THR A 122 -19.76 -0.04 -24.26
N THR A 123 -18.82 0.08 -23.31
CA THR A 123 -17.94 -1.01 -22.90
C THR A 123 -17.92 -1.06 -21.39
N THR A 124 -18.07 -2.26 -20.82
CA THR A 124 -18.00 -2.47 -19.37
C THR A 124 -16.74 -3.25 -19.03
N ILE A 125 -15.95 -2.70 -18.11
CA ILE A 125 -14.75 -3.34 -17.57
C ILE A 125 -14.94 -3.50 -16.06
N ARG A 126 -14.46 -4.61 -15.50
CA ARG A 126 -14.41 -4.87 -14.06
C ARG A 126 -13.02 -5.24 -13.61
N GLU A 127 -12.66 -4.84 -12.40
CA GLU A 127 -11.45 -5.28 -11.71
C GLU A 127 -11.67 -5.22 -10.20
N SER A 128 -11.04 -6.12 -9.45
CA SER A 128 -11.11 -6.11 -7.99
C SER A 128 -9.81 -5.53 -7.39
N ALA A 129 -9.97 -4.68 -6.40
CA ALA A 129 -8.87 -4.13 -5.59
C ALA A 129 -8.91 -4.69 -4.17
N LEU A 130 -7.75 -4.95 -3.58
CA LEU A 130 -7.56 -5.37 -2.20
C LEU A 130 -7.13 -4.15 -1.38
N LEU A 131 -7.83 -3.88 -0.28
CA LEU A 131 -7.39 -2.94 0.74
C LEU A 131 -6.73 -3.71 1.87
N TYR A 132 -5.47 -3.37 2.15
CA TYR A 132 -4.68 -3.97 3.20
C TYR A 132 -3.98 -2.89 4.03
N SER A 133 -3.60 -3.22 5.26
CA SER A 133 -2.81 -2.33 6.13
C SER A 133 -1.32 -2.54 5.85
N VAL A 134 -0.55 -1.45 5.82
CA VAL A 134 0.92 -1.47 5.80
C VAL A 134 1.45 -2.25 7.00
N LEU A 135 0.85 -2.06 8.18
CA LEU A 135 1.14 -2.87 9.35
C LEU A 135 0.29 -4.14 9.30
N ALA A 136 0.92 -5.27 9.00
CA ALA A 136 0.27 -6.56 8.86
C ALA A 136 -0.05 -7.18 10.22
N ASN A 137 0.94 -7.20 11.11
CA ASN A 137 0.81 -7.66 12.48
C ASN A 137 1.19 -6.52 13.45
N PRO A 138 0.23 -5.96 14.20
CA PRO A 138 0.54 -5.03 15.27
C PRO A 138 1.50 -5.68 16.27
N PRO A 139 2.57 -4.98 16.70
CA PRO A 139 3.53 -5.52 17.65
C PRO A 139 2.88 -5.92 18.98
N ASP A 140 3.18 -7.12 19.47
CA ASP A 140 2.70 -7.61 20.77
C ASP A 140 3.55 -7.09 21.94
N ALA A 141 4.77 -6.64 21.66
CA ALA A 141 5.68 -6.04 22.63
C ALA A 141 6.07 -4.59 22.25
N PRO A 142 6.29 -3.71 23.24
CA PRO A 142 6.80 -2.36 23.01
C PRO A 142 8.29 -2.33 22.59
N LEU A 143 9.06 -3.38 22.87
CA LEU A 143 10.43 -3.53 22.39
C LEU A 143 10.60 -4.91 21.72
N ILE A 144 10.94 -4.92 20.43
CA ILE A 144 11.17 -6.13 19.62
C ILE A 144 12.53 -6.05 18.95
N VAL A 145 13.39 -7.05 19.13
CA VAL A 145 14.77 -7.01 18.61
C VAL A 145 15.15 -8.35 18.01
N ALA A 146 15.59 -8.37 16.75
CA ALA A 146 16.24 -9.53 16.16
C ALA A 146 17.75 -9.51 16.45
N GLY A 147 18.34 -10.65 16.81
CA GLY A 147 19.74 -10.82 17.15
C GLY A 147 20.11 -10.51 18.61
N GLY A 148 19.13 -10.31 19.48
CA GLY A 148 19.34 -10.10 20.92
C GLY A 148 19.69 -8.69 21.33
N MET A 149 19.75 -8.49 22.65
CA MET A 149 20.06 -7.20 23.25
C MET A 149 21.15 -7.35 24.30
N ALA A 150 22.34 -6.85 23.99
CA ALA A 150 23.41 -6.68 24.96
C ALA A 150 23.10 -5.43 25.77
N VAL A 151 22.60 -5.54 27.00
CA VAL A 151 22.24 -4.35 27.79
C VAL A 151 23.53 -3.70 28.32
N GLY A 152 24.20 -2.88 27.50
CA GLY A 152 25.33 -2.06 27.96
C GLY A 152 24.88 -0.78 28.69
N GLY A 153 23.74 -0.22 28.25
CA GLY A 153 23.21 1.06 28.71
C GLY A 153 22.07 0.96 29.72
N ASN A 154 21.22 1.99 29.72
CA ASN A 154 19.99 2.03 30.50
C ASN A 154 18.78 1.76 29.59
N PHE A 155 17.70 1.18 30.11
CA PHE A 155 16.44 1.18 29.38
C PHE A 155 15.27 1.24 30.35
N GLU A 156 14.15 1.77 29.88
CA GLU A 156 12.88 1.74 30.58
C GLU A 156 11.78 1.30 29.62
N VAL A 157 11.21 0.12 29.85
CA VAL A 157 10.20 -0.45 28.96
C VAL A 157 8.90 -0.74 29.71
N THR A 158 7.83 -0.08 29.30
CA THR A 158 6.50 -0.28 29.85
C THR A 158 5.79 -1.41 29.13
N ALA A 159 5.50 -2.51 29.82
CA ALA A 159 4.94 -3.72 29.25
C ALA A 159 3.59 -3.51 28.54
N ASN A 160 3.36 -4.24 27.44
CA ASN A 160 2.02 -4.52 26.98
C ASN A 160 1.36 -5.48 27.99
N PRO A 161 0.30 -5.09 28.73
CA PRO A 161 -0.30 -5.93 29.77
C PRO A 161 -0.94 -7.23 29.23
N ASN A 162 -1.14 -7.34 27.91
CA ASN A 162 -1.71 -8.53 27.28
C ASN A 162 -0.82 -9.11 26.15
N GLY A 163 0.45 -8.71 26.06
CA GLY A 163 1.30 -9.11 24.93
C GLY A 163 1.66 -10.60 24.92
N GLY A 164 1.71 -11.26 26.09
CA GLY A 164 1.85 -12.72 26.19
C GLY A 164 0.51 -13.47 26.20
N GLY A 165 -0.59 -12.78 25.89
CA GLY A 165 -1.96 -13.23 26.12
C GLY A 165 -2.65 -12.46 27.26
N THR A 166 -3.96 -12.65 27.43
CA THR A 166 -4.77 -11.88 28.38
C THR A 166 -4.20 -11.93 29.81
N GLY A 167 -3.79 -10.76 30.33
CA GLY A 167 -3.21 -10.60 31.66
C GLY A 167 -1.76 -11.06 31.80
N VAL A 168 -1.08 -11.35 30.70
CA VAL A 168 0.34 -11.72 30.68
C VAL A 168 1.13 -10.53 30.09
N PRO A 169 1.83 -9.75 30.93
CA PRO A 169 2.61 -8.62 30.46
C PRO A 169 3.78 -9.09 29.60
N LEU A 170 4.04 -8.38 28.50
CA LEU A 170 5.20 -8.58 27.64
C LEU A 170 5.86 -7.23 27.37
N SER A 171 7.11 -7.11 27.78
CA SER A 171 7.94 -5.91 27.59
C SER A 171 8.91 -6.06 26.43
N ILE A 172 9.60 -7.19 26.35
CA ILE A 172 10.67 -7.39 25.37
C ILE A 172 10.48 -8.75 24.70
N TRP A 173 10.60 -8.77 23.38
CA TRP A 173 10.56 -10.01 22.58
C TRP A 173 11.76 -10.08 21.62
N THR A 174 12.51 -11.18 21.67
CA THR A 174 13.71 -11.38 20.86
C THR A 174 14.04 -12.87 20.64
N ASP A 175 14.73 -13.18 19.54
CA ASP A 175 15.22 -14.51 19.17
C ASP A 175 16.51 -14.93 19.90
N GLN A 176 17.25 -13.99 20.49
CA GLN A 176 18.47 -14.27 21.25
C GLN A 176 18.40 -13.68 22.66
N SER A 177 19.29 -14.11 23.54
CA SER A 177 19.32 -13.69 24.94
C SER A 177 19.34 -12.16 25.17
N VAL A 178 18.62 -11.74 26.20
CA VAL A 178 18.69 -10.39 26.79
C VAL A 178 19.55 -10.42 28.05
N ASP A 179 20.71 -9.76 28.01
CA ASP A 179 21.64 -9.75 29.14
C ASP A 179 21.34 -8.64 30.15
N MET A 180 20.61 -8.96 31.21
CA MET A 180 20.26 -8.02 32.29
C MET A 180 21.37 -7.76 33.32
N ASN A 181 22.58 -8.33 33.16
CA ASN A 181 23.61 -8.26 34.21
C ASN A 181 24.51 -7.03 34.12
N ASN A 182 24.75 -6.53 32.92
CA ASN A 182 25.77 -5.51 32.67
C ASN A 182 25.21 -4.07 32.78
N GLY A 183 24.09 -3.77 32.14
CA GLY A 183 23.45 -2.45 32.15
C GLY A 183 22.51 -2.22 33.34
N SER A 184 21.62 -1.23 33.19
CA SER A 184 20.67 -0.80 34.26
C SER A 184 19.21 -0.80 33.81
N GLY A 185 18.86 -1.64 32.84
CA GLY A 185 17.51 -1.75 32.31
C GLY A 185 16.44 -2.11 33.34
N THR A 186 15.26 -1.51 33.18
CA THR A 186 14.06 -1.77 33.98
C THR A 186 12.84 -1.94 33.08
N THR A 187 11.96 -2.87 33.44
CA THR A 187 10.62 -2.98 32.86
C THR A 187 9.56 -2.83 33.94
N CYS A 188 8.38 -2.32 33.60
CA CYS A 188 7.27 -2.14 34.55
C CYS A 188 5.91 -2.05 33.85
N GLY A 189 4.83 -1.96 34.64
CA GLY A 189 3.50 -1.66 34.12
C GLY A 189 3.30 -0.17 33.81
N LEU A 190 2.26 0.12 33.02
CA LEU A 190 1.94 1.49 32.60
C LEU A 190 1.55 2.41 33.77
N GLN A 191 0.93 1.86 34.81
CA GLN A 191 0.60 2.63 36.01
C GLN A 191 1.87 3.05 36.76
N GLU A 192 2.79 2.11 36.97
CA GLU A 192 4.06 2.35 37.65
C GLU A 192 4.92 3.37 36.88
N PHE A 193 4.94 3.29 35.55
CA PHE A 193 5.59 4.28 34.70
C PHE A 193 4.98 5.69 34.89
N ASN A 194 3.65 5.82 34.79
CA ASN A 194 2.96 7.10 34.92
C ASN A 194 3.12 7.74 36.32
N ASP A 195 3.22 6.92 37.36
CA ASP A 195 3.46 7.38 38.73
C ASP A 195 4.93 7.68 39.03
N GLY A 196 5.84 7.46 38.06
CA GLY A 196 7.29 7.64 38.23
C GLY A 196 7.95 6.59 39.13
N ASN A 197 7.32 5.41 39.25
CA ASN A 197 7.68 4.33 40.16
C ASN A 197 8.19 3.07 39.43
N CYS A 198 8.56 3.17 38.15
CA CYS A 198 9.01 2.03 37.35
C CYS A 198 10.16 1.27 38.02
N SER A 199 11.14 1.98 38.59
CA SER A 199 12.26 1.39 39.33
C SER A 199 11.92 0.91 40.75
N THR A 200 10.76 1.28 41.31
CA THR A 200 10.35 0.92 42.67
C THR A 200 9.57 -0.40 42.70
N SER A 201 8.80 -0.66 41.63
CA SER A 201 8.01 -1.89 41.45
C SER A 201 8.24 -2.47 40.04
N PRO A 202 9.48 -2.87 39.71
CA PRO A 202 9.79 -3.37 38.38
C PRO A 202 9.22 -4.78 38.16
N TYR A 203 8.92 -5.12 36.90
CA TYR A 203 8.78 -6.51 36.49
C TYR A 203 10.16 -7.13 36.34
N SER A 204 11.04 -6.57 35.52
CA SER A 204 12.44 -6.98 35.40
C SER A 204 13.37 -5.80 35.68
N GLU A 205 14.52 -6.06 36.27
CA GLU A 205 15.53 -5.05 36.62
C GLU A 205 16.94 -5.64 36.54
N LYS A 206 17.97 -4.81 36.76
CA LYS A 206 19.37 -5.28 36.73
C LYS A 206 19.58 -6.54 37.56
N GLY A 207 20.05 -7.60 36.91
CA GLY A 207 20.32 -8.91 37.51
C GLY A 207 19.08 -9.77 37.79
N ILE A 208 17.87 -9.28 37.51
CA ILE A 208 16.60 -9.98 37.71
C ILE A 208 15.79 -9.92 36.41
N LYS A 209 15.79 -11.02 35.66
CA LYS A 209 14.95 -11.23 34.48
C LYS A 209 13.72 -12.05 34.86
N ASN A 210 12.53 -11.52 34.62
CA ASN A 210 11.24 -12.17 34.86
C ASN A 210 10.53 -12.52 33.52
N LEU A 211 9.30 -13.04 33.62
CA LEU A 211 8.54 -13.60 32.50
C LEU A 211 8.01 -12.57 31.49
N ASP A 212 8.14 -11.27 31.78
CA ASP A 212 7.79 -10.18 30.87
C ASP A 212 8.81 -9.99 29.74
N ILE A 213 9.98 -10.65 29.84
CA ILE A 213 10.99 -10.71 28.79
C ILE A 213 10.96 -12.10 28.19
N VAL A 214 10.63 -12.18 26.90
CA VAL A 214 10.66 -13.40 26.10
C VAL A 214 11.89 -13.33 25.20
N ASP A 215 12.96 -14.00 25.63
CA ASP A 215 14.23 -14.11 24.91
C ASP A 215 14.56 -15.56 24.54
N ASP A 216 15.52 -15.74 23.63
CA ASP A 216 15.86 -17.05 23.06
C ASP A 216 14.61 -17.79 22.49
N ASP A 217 13.63 -17.03 21.99
CA ASP A 217 12.33 -17.58 21.58
C ASP A 217 12.38 -18.17 20.17
N PRO A 218 12.17 -19.50 20.01
CA PRO A 218 12.09 -20.12 18.69
C PRO A 218 10.84 -19.71 17.89
N GLY A 219 9.87 -19.04 18.53
CA GLY A 219 8.69 -18.46 17.89
C GLY A 219 8.92 -17.07 17.30
N PHE A 220 10.08 -16.44 17.55
CA PHE A 220 10.44 -15.16 16.96
C PHE A 220 10.54 -15.27 15.43
N PRO A 221 10.02 -14.29 14.66
CA PRO A 221 10.04 -14.36 13.21
C PRO A 221 11.46 -14.29 12.64
N ASP A 222 11.79 -15.19 11.71
CA ASP A 222 13.06 -15.18 10.98
C ASP A 222 13.28 -13.88 10.20
N ASP A 223 12.19 -13.29 9.70
CA ASP A 223 12.16 -12.01 8.98
C ASP A 223 11.18 -11.07 9.71
N LEU A 224 11.76 -10.12 10.48
CA LEU A 224 10.97 -9.19 11.28
C LEU A 224 10.22 -8.16 10.40
N MET A 225 10.78 -7.77 9.25
CA MET A 225 10.11 -6.86 8.32
C MET A 225 8.89 -7.54 7.69
N GLU A 226 9.01 -8.81 7.29
CA GLU A 226 7.92 -9.60 6.76
C GLU A 226 6.84 -9.81 7.81
N TYR A 227 7.23 -10.11 9.05
CA TYR A 227 6.27 -10.24 10.14
C TYR A 227 5.49 -8.94 10.39
N LEU A 228 6.18 -7.78 10.48
CA LEU A 228 5.52 -6.51 10.78
C LEU A 228 4.72 -5.95 9.59
N PHE A 229 5.28 -6.01 8.39
CA PHE A 229 4.77 -5.28 7.21
C PHE A 229 4.29 -6.19 6.07
N ASN A 230 4.43 -7.51 6.19
CA ASN A 230 4.14 -8.48 5.12
C ASN A 230 4.91 -8.18 3.82
N VAL A 231 6.13 -7.66 3.97
CA VAL A 231 7.11 -7.43 2.89
C VAL A 231 8.42 -8.10 3.30
N PRO A 232 8.91 -9.12 2.56
CA PRO A 232 10.21 -9.73 2.85
C PRO A 232 11.34 -8.70 2.88
N GLU A 233 12.33 -8.88 3.76
CA GLU A 233 13.48 -7.98 3.87
C GLU A 233 14.20 -7.80 2.54
N ALA A 234 14.29 -8.84 1.71
CA ALA A 234 14.88 -8.76 0.36
C ALA A 234 14.11 -7.83 -0.59
N GLU A 235 12.82 -7.60 -0.31
CA GLU A 235 11.90 -6.76 -1.07
C GLU A 235 11.64 -5.41 -0.39
N TRP A 236 12.49 -5.00 0.58
CA TRP A 236 12.42 -3.69 1.23
C TRP A 236 12.20 -2.47 0.30
N PRO A 237 12.67 -2.44 -0.98
CA PRO A 237 12.39 -1.30 -1.86
C PRO A 237 10.90 -1.12 -2.15
N GLN A 238 10.08 -2.18 -2.04
CA GLN A 238 8.63 -2.10 -2.19
C GLN A 238 8.01 -1.32 -1.02
N LEU A 239 8.35 -1.67 0.21
CA LEU A 239 7.87 -0.94 1.40
C LEU A 239 8.34 0.52 1.39
N ARG A 240 9.58 0.78 0.96
CA ARG A 240 10.08 2.16 0.78
C ARG A 240 9.28 2.93 -0.27
N ALA A 241 8.91 2.29 -1.38
CA ALA A 241 8.12 2.93 -2.43
C ALA A 241 6.68 3.27 -1.98
N GLU A 242 6.20 2.61 -0.93
CA GLU A 242 4.90 2.86 -0.30
C GLU A 242 4.95 3.89 0.83
N ALA A 243 6.14 4.41 1.17
CA ALA A 243 6.29 5.44 2.19
C ALA A 243 5.65 6.76 1.73
N ASP A 244 4.91 7.40 2.64
CA ASP A 244 4.29 8.70 2.41
C ASP A 244 5.36 9.80 2.30
N GLN A 245 6.49 9.61 2.99
CA GLN A 245 7.65 10.50 2.94
C GLN A 245 8.95 9.68 2.93
N THR A 246 9.91 10.13 2.13
CA THR A 246 11.31 9.65 2.22
C THR A 246 12.19 10.84 2.59
N LEU A 247 12.92 10.71 3.69
CA LEU A 247 13.80 11.73 4.24
C LEU A 247 15.25 11.22 4.28
N ALA A 248 16.21 12.15 4.26
CA ALA A 248 17.62 11.83 4.47
C ALA A 248 18.02 11.80 5.96
N ASP A 249 17.20 12.42 6.82
CA ASP A 249 17.37 12.47 8.26
C ASP A 249 16.02 12.78 8.94
N CYS A 250 16.02 12.84 10.27
CA CYS A 250 14.81 13.10 11.07
C CYS A 250 14.53 14.59 11.36
N SER A 251 15.27 15.53 10.77
CA SER A 251 15.16 16.97 11.10
C SER A 251 13.80 17.59 10.72
N ALA A 252 13.10 17.00 9.75
CA ALA A 252 11.77 17.46 9.33
C ALA A 252 10.63 16.94 10.20
N LEU A 253 10.89 15.96 11.08
CA LEU A 253 9.86 15.33 11.90
C LEU A 253 9.38 16.24 13.03
N ASN A 254 8.07 16.28 13.23
CA ASN A 254 7.42 17.16 14.21
C ASN A 254 6.03 16.63 14.60
N ALA A 255 5.30 17.38 15.44
CA ALA A 255 4.02 16.95 15.98
C ALA A 255 2.92 16.75 14.92
N ALA A 256 3.08 17.34 13.73
CA ALA A 256 2.18 17.16 12.59
C ALA A 256 2.61 16.04 11.63
N SER A 257 3.76 15.39 11.88
CA SER A 257 4.19 14.21 11.13
C SER A 257 3.18 13.08 11.29
N PHE A 258 2.89 12.38 10.20
CA PHE A 258 1.86 11.35 10.15
C PHE A 258 2.12 10.39 8.99
N GLY A 259 1.75 9.11 9.15
CA GLY A 259 1.89 8.08 8.11
C GLY A 259 3.19 7.28 8.17
N LEU A 260 3.51 6.58 7.08
CA LEU A 260 4.74 5.80 6.90
C LEU A 260 5.86 6.72 6.41
N ILE A 261 6.92 6.86 7.20
CA ILE A 261 8.07 7.71 6.92
C ILE A 261 9.31 6.83 6.84
N TRP A 262 9.99 6.91 5.71
CA TRP A 262 11.25 6.22 5.48
C TRP A 262 12.41 7.20 5.61
N VAL A 263 13.41 6.87 6.41
CA VAL A 263 14.61 7.69 6.62
C VAL A 263 15.83 6.91 6.12
N ASP A 264 16.55 7.46 5.14
CA ASP A 264 17.78 6.87 4.61
C ASP A 264 19.01 7.45 5.33
N GLY A 265 19.56 6.70 6.30
CA GLY A 265 20.71 7.12 7.12
C GLY A 265 20.34 7.57 8.52
N ASP A 266 21.26 8.30 9.17
CA ASP A 266 21.14 8.65 10.59
C ASP A 266 19.92 9.51 10.90
N CYS A 267 19.26 9.20 12.01
CA CYS A 267 18.08 9.88 12.51
C CYS A 267 18.41 10.58 13.83
N THR A 268 18.57 11.92 13.81
CA THR A 268 18.73 12.70 15.05
C THR A 268 17.51 13.55 15.33
N LEU A 269 16.88 13.33 16.48
CA LEU A 269 15.81 14.15 17.03
C LEU A 269 16.34 14.99 18.20
N ASN A 270 16.12 16.30 18.11
CA ASN A 270 16.63 17.27 19.08
C ASN A 270 15.70 17.41 20.29
N ALA A 271 16.27 17.87 21.42
CA ALA A 271 15.56 18.02 22.70
C ALA A 271 14.21 18.74 22.61
N GLY A 272 13.21 18.14 23.27
CA GLY A 272 11.83 18.64 23.35
C GLY A 272 11.00 18.49 22.08
N SER A 273 11.50 17.78 21.05
CA SER A 273 10.73 17.53 19.84
C SER A 273 9.63 16.48 20.10
N VAL A 274 8.43 16.73 19.59
CA VAL A 274 7.34 15.75 19.55
C VAL A 274 7.16 15.31 18.11
N VAL A 275 7.06 14.01 17.86
CA VAL A 275 6.85 13.43 16.53
C VAL A 275 5.53 12.66 16.51
N GLY A 276 4.60 13.13 15.69
CA GLY A 276 3.24 12.59 15.64
C GLY A 276 2.44 12.82 16.93
N SER A 277 1.31 12.14 17.03
CA SER A 277 0.42 12.16 18.20
C SER A 277 -0.44 10.89 18.24
N THR A 278 -1.16 10.64 19.33
CA THR A 278 -2.09 9.49 19.43
C THR A 278 -3.11 9.38 18.27
N PRO A 279 -3.80 10.47 17.84
CA PRO A 279 -4.72 10.39 16.70
C PRO A 279 -4.04 10.47 15.32
N ALA A 280 -2.78 10.91 15.26
CA ALA A 280 -1.98 10.99 14.05
C ALA A 280 -0.58 10.39 14.30
N PRO A 281 -0.49 9.05 14.46
CA PRO A 281 0.78 8.39 14.77
C PRO A 281 1.69 8.25 13.54
N VAL A 282 2.95 7.90 13.76
CA VAL A 282 3.92 7.65 12.68
C VAL A 282 4.42 6.21 12.68
N ILE A 283 4.73 5.67 11.50
CA ILE A 283 5.64 4.53 11.38
C ILE A 283 6.93 5.08 10.79
N VAL A 284 7.99 5.18 11.57
CA VAL A 284 9.30 5.68 11.14
C VAL A 284 10.23 4.49 10.95
N ILE A 285 10.65 4.25 9.72
CA ILE A 285 11.67 3.24 9.38
C ILE A 285 12.99 3.97 9.13
N VAL A 286 13.94 3.83 10.04
CA VAL A 286 15.30 4.37 9.88
C VAL A 286 16.18 3.28 9.30
N THR A 287 16.76 3.55 8.14
CA THR A 287 17.47 2.53 7.36
C THR A 287 18.96 2.78 7.32
N ASP A 288 19.74 1.79 7.73
CA ASP A 288 21.20 1.81 7.75
C ASP A 288 21.79 3.07 8.42
N GLY A 289 21.29 3.44 9.58
CA GLY A 289 21.77 4.62 10.32
C GLY A 289 21.44 4.57 11.82
N ASP A 290 22.19 5.36 12.59
CA ASP A 290 21.99 5.48 14.03
C ASP A 290 20.78 6.35 14.37
N ILE A 291 20.07 6.01 15.45
CA ILE A 291 18.91 6.75 15.94
C ILE A 291 19.26 7.44 17.26
N ASN A 292 19.36 8.76 17.24
CA ASN A 292 19.70 9.58 18.41
C ASN A 292 18.52 10.48 18.79
N MET A 293 17.82 10.14 19.88
CA MET A 293 16.74 10.93 20.46
C MET A 293 17.23 11.59 21.75
N ASN A 294 17.33 12.92 21.74
CA ASN A 294 17.90 13.66 22.87
C ASN A 294 16.81 14.34 23.69
N GLY A 295 16.96 14.39 25.02
CA GLY A 295 16.30 15.37 25.90
C GLY A 295 14.78 15.47 25.77
N GLY A 296 14.05 14.46 26.26
CA GLY A 296 12.59 14.51 26.37
C GLY A 296 11.86 14.49 25.03
N VAL A 297 12.46 13.97 23.96
CA VAL A 297 11.77 13.72 22.70
C VAL A 297 10.65 12.70 22.93
N GLU A 298 9.48 12.94 22.35
CA GLU A 298 8.37 12.00 22.38
C GLU A 298 7.96 11.65 20.95
N LEU A 299 8.03 10.36 20.60
CA LEU A 299 7.53 9.85 19.32
C LEU A 299 6.29 9.00 19.59
N PHE A 300 5.20 9.27 18.87
CA PHE A 300 3.96 8.49 18.95
C PHE A 300 3.83 7.58 17.74
N GLY A 301 4.06 6.29 17.93
CA GLY A 301 3.94 5.30 16.86
C GLY A 301 4.96 4.16 16.92
N ILE A 302 5.38 3.70 15.75
CA ILE A 302 6.37 2.62 15.61
C ILE A 302 7.67 3.21 15.10
N LEU A 303 8.76 2.95 15.81
CA LEU A 303 10.12 3.26 15.39
C LEU A 303 10.82 1.94 15.03
N PHE A 304 11.18 1.77 13.76
CA PHE A 304 11.84 0.57 13.27
C PHE A 304 13.26 0.89 12.80
N SER A 305 14.26 0.36 13.51
CA SER A 305 15.65 0.37 13.10
C SER A 305 15.88 -0.77 12.11
N PHE A 306 16.07 -0.43 10.85
CA PHE A 306 16.15 -1.39 9.76
C PHE A 306 17.56 -1.41 9.16
N ARG A 307 18.21 -2.57 9.22
CA ARG A 307 19.45 -2.88 8.52
C ARG A 307 19.13 -3.65 7.24
N LYS A 308 19.55 -3.12 6.09
CA LYS A 308 19.31 -3.78 4.80
C LYS A 308 20.05 -5.11 4.70
N PRO A 309 19.51 -6.08 3.93
CA PRO A 309 20.22 -7.31 3.62
C PRO A 309 21.62 -7.07 3.05
N GLY A 310 22.63 -7.75 3.60
CA GLY A 310 24.02 -7.65 3.18
C GLY A 310 24.82 -6.52 3.83
N VAL A 311 24.18 -5.65 4.62
CA VAL A 311 24.89 -4.68 5.48
C VAL A 311 25.35 -5.38 6.76
N VAL A 312 26.62 -5.18 7.10
CA VAL A 312 27.26 -5.79 8.28
C VAL A 312 27.62 -4.78 9.36
N SER A 313 27.41 -3.49 9.10
CA SER A 313 27.55 -2.46 10.13
C SER A 313 26.50 -2.69 11.23
N ASP A 314 26.91 -2.40 12.45
CA ASP A 314 25.98 -2.26 13.56
C ASP A 314 25.48 -0.81 13.59
N PHE A 315 24.20 -0.66 13.93
CA PHE A 315 23.53 0.62 14.14
C PHE A 315 22.93 0.61 15.53
N GLU A 316 22.85 1.79 16.14
CA GLU A 316 22.41 1.90 17.53
C GLU A 316 21.22 2.85 17.68
N ILE A 317 20.49 2.65 18.78
CA ILE A 317 19.42 3.54 19.21
C ILE A 317 19.82 4.11 20.56
N ASP A 318 19.83 5.43 20.70
CA ASP A 318 20.08 6.13 21.95
C ASP A 318 19.00 7.17 22.23
N MET A 319 18.25 6.94 23.31
CA MET A 319 17.15 7.77 23.81
C MET A 319 17.53 8.44 25.12
N ALA A 320 18.43 9.41 25.02
CA ALA A 320 18.97 10.11 26.18
C ALA A 320 17.99 11.13 26.78
N GLY A 321 18.13 11.38 28.09
CA GLY A 321 17.47 12.50 28.77
C GLY A 321 15.94 12.43 28.82
N GLY A 322 15.38 11.23 28.97
CA GLY A 322 13.93 11.00 29.06
C GLY A 322 13.21 10.98 27.71
N ALA A 323 13.95 10.92 26.60
CA ALA A 323 13.35 10.66 25.29
C ALA A 323 12.69 9.27 25.28
N ARG A 324 11.55 9.12 24.61
CA ARG A 324 10.76 7.88 24.58
C ARG A 324 9.94 7.73 23.31
N VAL A 325 9.61 6.48 23.00
CA VAL A 325 8.60 6.11 22.00
C VAL A 325 7.35 5.64 22.72
N ASN A 326 6.22 6.34 22.53
CA ASN A 326 4.89 5.88 22.93
C ASN A 326 4.35 4.99 21.79
N GLY A 327 4.38 3.68 21.99
CA GLY A 327 4.10 2.67 20.97
C GLY A 327 5.14 1.55 20.99
N THR A 328 5.84 1.33 19.87
CA THR A 328 6.81 0.23 19.73
C THR A 328 8.14 0.69 19.14
N VAL A 329 9.23 0.15 19.69
CA VAL A 329 10.56 0.17 19.09
C VAL A 329 10.87 -1.23 18.58
N ALA A 330 11.19 -1.34 17.29
CA ALA A 330 11.58 -2.58 16.66
C ALA A 330 12.98 -2.46 16.04
N SER A 331 13.72 -3.57 15.97
CA SER A 331 14.99 -3.64 15.27
C SER A 331 15.18 -5.01 14.63
N ASN A 332 15.56 -5.06 13.34
CA ASN A 332 15.91 -6.33 12.68
C ASN A 332 17.41 -6.68 12.83
N HIS A 333 18.09 -6.00 13.74
CA HIS A 333 19.48 -6.24 14.07
C HIS A 333 19.72 -6.09 15.58
N PRO A 334 20.81 -6.69 16.10
CA PRO A 334 21.18 -6.51 17.49
C PRO A 334 21.32 -5.02 17.83
N ILE A 335 20.91 -4.65 19.04
CA ILE A 335 21.11 -3.31 19.63
C ILE A 335 21.76 -3.44 21.02
N GLY A 336 22.36 -2.37 21.53
CA GLY A 336 22.86 -2.32 22.91
C GLY A 336 24.37 -2.36 23.10
N HIS A 337 25.15 -2.47 22.02
CA HIS A 337 26.61 -2.63 22.07
C HIS A 337 27.32 -1.33 22.48
N ALA A 338 26.73 -0.16 22.20
CA ALA A 338 27.32 1.15 22.50
C ALA A 338 26.89 1.79 23.84
N ASN A 339 26.21 1.05 24.72
CA ASN A 339 25.57 1.59 25.94
C ASN A 339 24.46 2.63 25.69
N GLY A 340 23.80 2.58 24.52
CA GLY A 340 22.65 3.43 24.22
C GLY A 340 21.49 3.24 25.20
N THR A 341 20.64 4.26 25.33
CA THR A 341 19.43 4.23 26.15
C THR A 341 18.20 3.85 25.31
N TYR A 342 17.32 2.99 25.80
CA TYR A 342 16.09 2.60 25.08
C TYR A 342 14.86 2.84 25.95
N ASN A 343 13.93 3.68 25.50
CA ASN A 343 12.70 3.90 26.26
C ASN A 343 11.48 3.69 25.37
N ALA A 344 10.73 2.62 25.66
CA ALA A 344 9.52 2.26 24.93
C ALA A 344 8.36 2.15 25.91
N VAL A 345 7.32 2.95 25.68
CA VAL A 345 6.12 3.00 26.49
C VAL A 345 4.98 2.39 25.68
N TYR A 346 4.48 1.23 26.09
CA TYR A 346 3.32 0.64 25.42
C TYR A 346 2.12 1.61 25.46
N ASP A 347 1.60 1.94 24.27
CA ASP A 347 0.43 2.79 24.08
C ASP A 347 -0.56 2.09 23.13
N ALA A 348 -1.63 1.56 23.72
CA ALA A 348 -2.65 0.82 22.99
C ALA A 348 -3.45 1.72 22.02
N ASP A 349 -3.67 2.99 22.39
CA ASP A 349 -4.45 3.92 21.58
C ASP A 349 -3.67 4.33 20.32
N VAL A 350 -2.35 4.51 20.45
CA VAL A 350 -1.45 4.72 19.30
C VAL A 350 -1.49 3.53 18.33
N LEU A 351 -1.34 2.30 18.84
CA LEU A 351 -1.33 1.10 17.98
C LEU A 351 -2.70 0.85 17.32
N GLU A 352 -3.80 1.09 18.04
CA GLU A 352 -5.14 0.97 17.46
C GLU A 352 -5.40 2.08 16.43
N SER A 353 -4.92 3.30 16.64
CA SER A 353 -4.96 4.38 15.63
C SER A 353 -4.21 3.97 14.36
N ILE A 354 -3.02 3.38 14.46
CA ILE A 354 -2.28 2.89 13.27
C ILE A 354 -3.10 1.84 12.51
N LYS A 355 -3.72 0.91 13.22
CA LYS A 355 -4.51 -0.17 12.64
C LYS A 355 -5.79 0.30 11.94
N GLN A 356 -6.44 1.34 12.49
CA GLN A 356 -7.73 1.80 11.98
C GLN A 356 -7.60 2.89 10.91
N HIS A 357 -6.55 3.71 10.95
CA HIS A 357 -6.46 4.91 10.14
C HIS A 357 -6.15 4.61 8.67
N ASP A 358 -6.85 5.30 7.77
CA ASP A 358 -6.75 5.14 6.32
C ASP A 358 -5.35 5.47 5.75
N ALA A 359 -4.52 6.27 6.43
CA ALA A 359 -3.18 6.60 5.96
C ALA A 359 -2.22 5.41 6.00
N PHE A 360 -2.54 4.39 6.79
CA PHE A 360 -1.79 3.13 6.83
C PHE A 360 -2.42 2.06 5.95
N ARG A 361 -3.43 2.38 5.15
CA ARG A 361 -4.02 1.45 4.19
C ARG A 361 -3.41 1.64 2.81
N ARG A 362 -3.30 0.54 2.07
CA ARG A 362 -2.80 0.50 0.69
C ARG A 362 -3.77 -0.26 -0.19
N VAL A 363 -3.71 0.05 -1.49
CA VAL A 363 -4.56 -0.54 -2.51
C VAL A 363 -3.70 -1.46 -3.38
N GLY A 364 -3.96 -2.76 -3.30
CA GLY A 364 -3.41 -3.76 -4.21
C GLY A 364 -4.41 -4.09 -5.31
N ARG A 365 -3.95 -4.26 -6.56
CA ARG A 365 -4.79 -4.82 -7.63
C ARG A 365 -4.81 -6.33 -7.50
N ILE A 366 -5.97 -6.99 -7.66
CA ILE A 366 -6.03 -8.46 -7.60
C ILE A 366 -5.73 -9.04 -9.00
N PRO A 367 -4.59 -9.74 -9.19
CA PRO A 367 -4.24 -10.28 -10.51
C PRO A 367 -5.30 -11.26 -11.02
N GLY A 368 -5.64 -11.17 -12.30
CA GLY A 368 -6.64 -12.03 -12.94
C GLY A 368 -8.10 -11.70 -12.60
N SER A 369 -8.36 -10.65 -11.80
CA SER A 369 -9.72 -10.14 -11.57
C SER A 369 -10.24 -9.27 -12.71
N TRP A 370 -9.33 -8.71 -13.53
CA TRP A 370 -9.68 -7.85 -14.66
C TRP A 370 -10.48 -8.62 -15.72
N ARG A 371 -11.62 -8.06 -16.16
CA ARG A 371 -12.50 -8.63 -17.19
C ARG A 371 -13.18 -7.53 -17.99
N ASP A 372 -13.27 -7.71 -19.30
CA ASP A 372 -14.15 -6.98 -20.20
C ASP A 372 -15.40 -7.80 -20.55
N PHE A 373 -16.51 -7.13 -20.84
CA PHE A 373 -17.81 -7.75 -21.14
C PHE A 373 -18.42 -7.24 -22.44
#